data_AF-A0A7L4PWN1-F1
#
_entry.id   AF-A0A7L4PWN1-F1
#
_cell.length_a   1.000
_cell.length_b   1.000
_cell.length_c   1.000
_cell.angle_alpha   90.00
_cell.angle_beta   90.00
_cell.angle_gamma   90.00
#
_symmetry.space_group_name_H-M   'P 1'
#
loop_
_entity.id
_entity.type
_entity.pdbx_description
1 polymer ?
#
loop_
_entity_poly.entity_id
_entity_poly.type
_entity_poly.pdbx_seq_one_letter_code
_entity_poly.pdbx_strand_id
1 'polypeptide(L)'
;MATAGLITFSAYAFDRGIENEEDSRRSAGLKKALIALAILACTASFILFPSFGLLLPFLITYLYSKGIAGYRLKGGAGRKNAVVGLTWAVLLAVLIGRFDLPALLVYSFFFAKSFVNTAIYDVRDREADLRAGIRTLPGVLPLPWFRALLLAVTGAFHAAVIAAASAGILCAGDIGVVSAAYTGAYVLVYSTGFSAWRNGIVDGEWMVYAIYSILRAFFL
;
A
#
# COMPACT_ATOMS: atom_id res chain seq x y z
N MET A 1 -14.27 -5.01 -8.53
CA MET A 1 -13.18 -5.67 -7.76
C MET A 1 -12.16 -6.39 -8.64
N ALA A 2 -12.56 -7.16 -9.66
CA ALA A 2 -11.63 -7.90 -10.55
C ALA A 2 -10.56 -7.01 -11.21
N THR A 3 -10.94 -5.84 -11.75
CA THR A 3 -10.01 -4.87 -12.35
C THR A 3 -8.92 -4.42 -11.38
N ALA A 4 -9.28 -4.08 -10.14
CA ALA A 4 -8.35 -3.64 -9.10
C ALA A 4 -7.32 -4.73 -8.77
N GLY A 5 -7.77 -5.98 -8.66
CA GLY A 5 -6.88 -7.12 -8.43
C GLY A 5 -5.93 -7.35 -9.60
N LEU A 6 -6.43 -7.30 -10.84
CA LEU A 6 -5.62 -7.52 -12.04
C LEU A 6 -4.56 -6.44 -12.26
N ILE A 7 -4.90 -5.17 -12.09
CA ILE A 7 -3.93 -4.07 -12.25
C ILE A 7 -2.89 -4.07 -11.13
N THR A 8 -3.30 -4.41 -9.89
CA THR A 8 -2.38 -4.58 -8.76
C THR A 8 -1.42 -5.73 -9.03
N PHE A 9 -1.94 -6.90 -9.40
CA PHE A 9 -1.12 -8.05 -9.77
C PHE A 9 -0.18 -7.73 -10.93
N SER A 10 -0.66 -7.02 -11.95
CA SER A 10 0.15 -6.59 -13.09
C SER A 10 1.33 -5.74 -12.63
N ALA A 11 1.10 -4.72 -11.80
CA ALA A 11 2.15 -3.87 -11.25
C ALA A 11 3.20 -4.67 -10.46
N TYR A 12 2.77 -5.56 -9.56
CA TYR A 12 3.69 -6.40 -8.77
C TYR A 12 4.45 -7.41 -9.63
N ALA A 13 3.78 -8.05 -10.59
CA ALA A 13 4.42 -9.01 -11.50
C ALA A 13 5.45 -8.30 -12.40
N PHE A 14 5.14 -7.08 -12.84
CA PHE A 14 6.06 -6.24 -13.61
C PHE A 14 7.29 -5.83 -12.79
N ASP A 15 7.09 -5.30 -11.58
CA ASP A 15 8.20 -4.90 -10.69
C ASP A 15 9.14 -6.08 -10.40
N ARG A 16 8.58 -7.28 -10.19
CA ARG A 16 9.35 -8.51 -9.95
C ARG A 16 9.97 -9.14 -11.20
N GLY A 17 9.43 -8.83 -12.38
CA GLY A 17 9.87 -9.34 -13.67
C GLY A 17 11.02 -8.53 -14.27
N ILE A 18 11.04 -7.22 -14.02
CA ILE A 18 12.14 -6.33 -14.42
C ILE A 18 13.40 -6.59 -13.56
N GLU A 19 14.57 -6.41 -14.16
CA GLU A 19 15.83 -6.47 -13.44
C GLU A 19 15.93 -5.37 -12.38
N ASN A 20 16.00 -5.82 -11.13
CA ASN A 20 16.30 -5.02 -9.95
C ASN A 20 17.45 -5.72 -9.22
N GLU A 21 18.41 -4.95 -8.67
CA GLU A 21 19.58 -5.50 -7.98
C GLU A 21 19.19 -6.45 -6.82
N GLU A 22 18.09 -6.13 -6.12
CA GLU A 22 17.49 -6.95 -5.05
C GLU A 22 17.01 -8.33 -5.52
N ASP A 23 16.67 -8.50 -6.80
CA ASP A 23 16.03 -9.69 -7.37
C ASP A 23 16.92 -10.45 -8.37
N SER A 24 18.23 -10.22 -8.30
CA SER A 24 19.26 -10.88 -9.13
C SER A 24 19.24 -12.42 -9.05
N ARG A 25 18.68 -12.98 -7.98
CA ARG A 25 18.59 -14.44 -7.74
C ARG A 25 17.52 -15.18 -8.55
N ARG A 26 16.58 -14.49 -9.22
CA ARG A 26 15.51 -15.15 -9.99
C ARG A 26 16.00 -15.64 -11.35
N SER A 27 15.57 -16.84 -11.75
CA SER A 27 15.88 -17.39 -13.07
C SER A 27 15.29 -16.54 -14.20
N ALA A 28 15.99 -16.49 -15.34
CA ALA A 28 15.55 -15.72 -16.51
C ALA A 28 14.17 -16.19 -17.03
N GLY A 29 13.87 -17.49 -16.94
CA GLY A 29 12.57 -18.04 -17.31
C GLY A 29 11.43 -17.50 -16.45
N LEU A 30 11.62 -17.45 -15.12
CA LEU A 30 10.63 -16.89 -14.20
C LEU A 30 10.39 -15.40 -14.44
N LYS A 31 11.46 -14.62 -14.69
CA LYS A 31 11.35 -13.19 -15.03
C LYS A 31 10.50 -12.97 -16.29
N LYS A 32 10.76 -13.73 -17.35
CA LYS A 32 9.96 -13.68 -18.61
C LYS A 32 8.50 -14.04 -18.36
N ALA A 33 8.23 -15.08 -17.57
CA ALA A 33 6.87 -15.47 -17.22
C ALA A 33 6.14 -14.37 -16.43
N LEU A 34 6.80 -13.73 -15.46
CA LEU A 34 6.22 -12.62 -14.69
C LEU A 34 5.89 -11.42 -15.58
N ILE A 35 6.75 -11.06 -16.53
CA ILE A 35 6.48 -9.98 -17.49
C ILE A 35 5.28 -10.35 -18.38
N ALA A 36 5.22 -11.58 -18.90
CA ALA A 36 4.10 -12.03 -19.71
C ALA A 36 2.77 -12.00 -18.92
N LEU A 37 2.77 -12.48 -17.69
CA LEU A 37 1.61 -12.43 -16.79
C LEU A 37 1.21 -10.99 -16.44
N ALA A 38 2.19 -10.09 -16.25
CA ALA A 38 1.92 -8.68 -16.02
C ALA A 38 1.20 -8.03 -17.20
N ILE A 39 1.65 -8.32 -18.44
CA ILE A 39 1.02 -7.82 -19.67
C ILE A 39 -0.40 -8.38 -19.80
N LEU A 40 -0.59 -9.69 -19.62
CA LEU A 40 -1.91 -10.32 -19.71
C LEU A 40 -2.90 -9.74 -18.69
N ALA A 41 -2.47 -9.57 -17.44
CA ALA A 41 -3.30 -8.99 -16.39
C ALA A 41 -3.62 -7.51 -16.65
N CYS A 42 -2.66 -6.74 -17.18
CA CYS A 42 -2.88 -5.36 -17.60
C CYS A 42 -3.96 -5.30 -18.69
N THR A 43 -3.78 -6.06 -19.78
CA THR A 43 -4.74 -6.12 -20.89
C THR A 43 -6.13 -6.54 -20.41
N ALA A 44 -6.22 -7.57 -19.56
CA ALA A 44 -7.48 -8.00 -18.97
C ALA A 44 -8.14 -6.89 -18.12
N SER A 45 -7.36 -6.12 -17.36
CA SER A 45 -7.89 -4.99 -16.59
C SER A 45 -8.49 -3.90 -17.47
N PHE A 46 -7.85 -3.58 -18.62
CA PHE A 46 -8.38 -2.61 -19.60
C PHE A 46 -9.63 -3.12 -20.32
N ILE A 47 -9.71 -4.42 -20.61
CA ILE A 47 -10.92 -5.04 -21.18
C ILE A 47 -12.10 -4.90 -20.20
N LEU A 48 -11.87 -5.17 -18.90
CA LEU A 48 -12.92 -5.09 -17.88
C LEU A 48 -13.30 -3.66 -17.50
N PHE A 49 -12.38 -2.71 -17.64
CA PHE A 49 -12.61 -1.31 -17.31
C PHE A 49 -11.80 -0.41 -18.27
N PRO A 50 -12.37 -0.04 -19.42
CA PRO A 50 -11.66 0.68 -20.48
C PRO A 50 -11.50 2.16 -20.12
N SER A 51 -10.58 2.46 -19.20
CA SER A 51 -10.28 3.82 -18.75
C SER A 51 -8.79 4.11 -18.88
N PHE A 52 -8.47 5.25 -19.50
CA PHE A 52 -7.09 5.77 -19.55
C PHE A 52 -6.50 5.99 -18.15
N GLY A 53 -7.34 6.19 -17.12
CA GLY A 53 -6.88 6.31 -15.74
C GLY A 53 -6.13 5.08 -15.23
N LEU A 54 -6.39 3.89 -15.77
CA LEU A 54 -5.66 2.66 -15.41
C LEU A 54 -4.19 2.67 -15.85
N LEU A 55 -3.80 3.59 -16.74
CA LEU A 55 -2.39 3.79 -17.07
C LEU A 55 -1.61 4.41 -15.91
N LEU A 56 -2.26 5.17 -15.02
CA LEU A 56 -1.56 5.89 -13.94
C LEU A 56 -0.82 4.94 -12.98
N PRO A 57 -1.45 3.88 -12.41
CA PRO A 57 -0.72 2.94 -11.56
C PRO A 57 0.45 2.26 -12.28
N PHE A 58 0.28 1.95 -13.57
CA PHE A 58 1.35 1.34 -14.36
C PHE A 58 2.50 2.32 -14.60
N LEU A 59 2.21 3.57 -14.96
CA LEU A 59 3.22 4.62 -15.14
C LEU A 59 3.98 4.89 -13.84
N ILE A 60 3.28 4.97 -12.71
CA ILE A 60 3.92 5.14 -11.40
C ILE A 60 4.80 3.92 -11.07
N THR A 61 4.32 2.71 -11.33
CA THR A 61 5.11 1.48 -11.15
C THR A 61 6.34 1.46 -12.07
N TYR A 62 6.20 1.87 -13.33
CA TYR A 62 7.34 1.99 -14.25
C TYR A 62 8.38 2.99 -13.75
N LEU A 63 7.95 4.18 -13.31
CA LEU A 63 8.82 5.21 -12.73
C LEU A 63 9.44 4.77 -11.41
N TYR A 64 8.73 3.94 -10.63
CA TYR A 64 9.23 3.32 -9.42
C TYR A 64 10.32 2.27 -9.73
N SER A 65 10.01 1.28 -10.56
CA SER A 65 10.88 0.15 -10.84
C SER A 65 12.03 0.50 -11.77
N LYS A 66 11.78 1.17 -12.90
CA LYS A 66 12.80 1.44 -13.93
C LYS A 66 13.26 2.90 -13.95
N GLY A 67 12.34 3.84 -13.73
CA GLY A 67 12.62 5.27 -13.82
C GLY A 67 12.78 5.78 -15.26
N ILE A 68 13.02 7.08 -15.39
CA ILE A 68 13.28 7.77 -16.67
C ILE A 68 14.54 8.63 -16.50
N ALA A 69 15.47 8.56 -17.46
CA ALA A 69 16.69 9.37 -17.48
C ALA A 69 17.50 9.32 -16.16
N GLY A 70 17.55 8.14 -15.52
CA GLY A 70 18.25 7.93 -14.25
C GLY A 70 17.47 8.34 -12.99
N TYR A 71 16.30 8.98 -13.14
CA TYR A 71 15.43 9.33 -12.01
C TYR A 71 14.43 8.20 -11.73
N ARG A 72 14.48 7.63 -10.52
CA ARG A 72 13.56 6.60 -10.03
C ARG A 72 12.75 7.13 -8.85
N LEU A 73 11.47 6.75 -8.78
CA LEU A 73 10.64 7.02 -7.60
C LEU A 73 10.98 6.09 -6.43
N LYS A 74 11.63 4.94 -6.72
CA LYS A 74 12.19 4.04 -5.71
C LYS A 74 13.47 4.66 -5.14
N GLY A 75 13.37 5.24 -3.94
CA GLY A 75 14.52 5.66 -3.15
C GLY A 75 14.24 6.80 -2.16
N GLY A 76 15.07 6.94 -1.12
CA GLY A 76 14.96 7.97 -0.08
C GLY A 76 13.97 7.62 1.04
N ALA A 77 14.15 8.28 2.18
CA ALA A 77 13.42 7.97 3.41
C ALA A 77 11.93 8.33 3.28
N GLY A 78 11.08 7.32 3.07
CA GLY A 78 9.63 7.46 3.05
C GLY A 78 9.04 7.75 1.67
N ARG A 79 9.85 8.19 0.70
CA ARG A 79 9.37 8.46 -0.67
C ARG A 79 8.88 7.19 -1.35
N LYS A 80 9.59 6.06 -1.20
CA LYS A 80 9.15 4.77 -1.77
C LYS A 80 7.77 4.37 -1.22
N ASN A 81 7.56 4.53 0.08
CA ASN A 81 6.31 4.19 0.77
C ASN A 81 5.17 5.14 0.36
N ALA A 82 5.46 6.44 0.22
CA ALA A 82 4.50 7.43 -0.25
C ALA A 82 4.10 7.18 -1.71
N VAL A 83 5.04 6.84 -2.58
CA VAL A 83 4.76 6.50 -3.99
C VAL A 83 3.88 5.26 -4.09
N VAL A 84 4.17 4.22 -3.29
CA VAL A 84 3.31 3.01 -3.26
C VAL A 84 1.92 3.37 -2.73
N GLY A 85 1.82 4.12 -1.63
CA GLY A 85 0.52 4.54 -1.10
C GLY A 85 -0.28 5.40 -2.07
N LEU A 86 0.38 6.31 -2.80
CA LEU A 86 -0.25 7.18 -3.78
C LEU A 86 -0.74 6.39 -5.00
N THR A 87 0.05 5.43 -5.46
CA THR A 87 -0.33 4.51 -6.56
C THR A 87 -1.71 3.89 -6.30
N TRP A 88 -1.92 3.37 -5.09
CA TRP A 88 -3.17 2.69 -4.77
C TRP A 88 -4.32 3.65 -4.47
N ALA A 89 -4.05 4.81 -3.86
CA ALA A 89 -5.07 5.85 -3.69
C ALA A 89 -5.55 6.41 -5.05
N VAL A 90 -4.63 6.62 -6.01
CA VAL A 90 -4.97 7.01 -7.37
C VAL A 90 -5.77 5.93 -8.09
N LEU A 91 -5.41 4.65 -7.91
CA LEU A 91 -6.20 3.55 -8.43
C LEU A 91 -7.65 3.59 -7.90
N LEU A 92 -7.85 3.84 -6.60
CA LEU A 92 -9.20 4.01 -6.05
C LEU A 92 -9.93 5.19 -6.66
N ALA A 93 -9.26 6.33 -6.83
CA ALA A 93 -9.85 7.51 -7.47
C ALA A 93 -10.31 7.21 -8.92
N VAL A 94 -9.50 6.47 -9.68
CA VAL A 94 -9.85 6.04 -11.04
C VAL A 94 -11.03 5.08 -11.06
N LEU A 95 -11.08 4.13 -10.14
CA LEU A 95 -12.13 3.10 -10.10
C LEU A 95 -13.47 3.64 -9.57
N ILE A 96 -13.43 4.56 -8.61
CA ILE A 96 -14.63 5.13 -7.99
C ILE A 96 -15.13 6.34 -8.79
N GLY A 97 -14.24 7.14 -9.38
CA GLY A 97 -14.59 8.25 -10.27
C GLY A 97 -15.32 9.41 -9.59
N ARG A 98 -15.24 9.52 -8.25
CA ARG A 98 -15.87 10.59 -7.46
C ARG A 98 -14.80 11.46 -6.80
N PHE A 99 -15.09 12.75 -6.69
CA PHE A 99 -14.18 13.73 -6.09
C PHE A 99 -14.89 14.62 -5.06
N ASP A 100 -16.00 14.14 -4.51
CA ASP A 100 -16.67 14.74 -3.36
C ASP A 100 -15.91 14.46 -2.06
N LEU A 101 -16.24 15.22 -1.00
CA LEU A 101 -15.55 15.12 0.29
C LEU A 101 -15.47 13.68 0.84
N PRO A 102 -16.54 12.85 0.82
CA PRO A 102 -16.45 11.45 1.24
C PRO A 102 -15.39 10.65 0.46
N ALA A 103 -15.37 10.77 -0.87
CA ALA A 103 -14.43 10.05 -1.72
C ALA A 103 -12.98 10.48 -1.46
N LEU A 104 -12.73 11.78 -1.34
CA LEU A 104 -11.41 12.32 -1.04
C LEU A 104 -10.90 11.83 0.33
N LEU A 105 -11.76 11.79 1.35
CA LEU A 105 -11.43 11.25 2.66
C LEU A 105 -11.04 9.76 2.58
N VAL A 106 -11.75 8.96 1.79
CA VAL A 106 -11.43 7.54 1.58
C VAL A 106 -10.08 7.38 0.85
N TYR A 107 -9.79 8.17 -0.18
CA TYR A 107 -8.52 8.10 -0.89
C TYR A 107 -7.34 8.49 0.00
N SER A 108 -7.51 9.57 0.76
CA SER A 108 -6.55 10.05 1.76
C SER A 108 -6.30 9.00 2.85
N PHE A 109 -7.36 8.36 3.35
CA PHE A 109 -7.25 7.27 4.32
C PHE A 109 -6.51 6.07 3.75
N PHE A 110 -6.83 5.66 2.51
CA PHE A 110 -6.19 4.53 1.85
C PHE A 110 -4.71 4.79 1.56
N PHE A 111 -4.37 6.03 1.17
CA PHE A 111 -2.99 6.49 1.04
C PHE A 111 -2.23 6.32 2.37
N ALA A 112 -2.77 6.84 3.47
CA ALA A 112 -2.12 6.79 4.78
C ALA A 112 -1.94 5.35 5.27
N LYS A 113 -2.96 4.50 5.09
CA LYS A 113 -2.89 3.06 5.40
C LYS A 113 -1.78 2.39 4.60
N SER A 114 -1.78 2.55 3.28
CA SER A 114 -0.75 1.96 2.42
C SER A 114 0.65 2.47 2.73
N PHE A 115 0.79 3.74 3.09
CA PHE A 115 2.05 4.31 3.56
C PHE A 115 2.54 3.63 4.84
N VAL A 116 1.68 3.49 5.86
CA VAL A 116 2.03 2.82 7.13
C VAL A 116 2.37 1.35 6.91
N ASN A 117 1.56 0.61 6.15
CA ASN A 117 1.79 -0.81 5.83
C ASN A 117 3.15 -1.00 5.17
N THR A 118 3.47 -0.19 4.16
CA THR A 118 4.73 -0.35 3.44
C THR A 118 5.92 0.15 4.25
N ALA A 119 5.77 1.20 5.06
CA ALA A 119 6.83 1.70 5.92
C ALA A 119 7.19 0.72 7.04
N ILE A 120 6.22 -0.01 7.60
CA ILE A 120 6.51 -0.98 8.67
C ILE A 120 7.36 -2.14 8.16
N TYR A 121 7.23 -2.54 6.87
CA TYR A 121 8.10 -3.55 6.26
C TYR A 121 9.57 -3.16 6.27
N ASP A 122 9.88 -1.87 6.13
CA ASP A 122 11.27 -1.38 6.14
C ASP A 122 11.98 -1.63 7.48
N VAL A 123 11.25 -1.90 8.56
CA VAL A 123 11.85 -2.30 9.85
C VAL A 123 12.49 -3.68 9.77
N ARG A 124 11.90 -4.62 9.01
CA ARG A 124 12.43 -5.98 8.85
C ARG A 124 13.78 -5.96 8.13
N ASP A 125 13.88 -5.09 7.13
CA ASP A 125 15.01 -5.05 6.21
C ASP A 125 16.02 -3.96 6.60
N ARG A 126 15.83 -3.32 7.77
CA ARG A 126 16.59 -2.14 8.23
C ARG A 126 18.10 -2.36 8.21
N GLU A 127 18.61 -3.45 8.80
CA GLU A 127 20.05 -3.69 8.86
C GLU A 127 20.63 -4.02 7.48
N ALA A 128 19.87 -4.67 6.60
CA ALA A 128 20.29 -4.95 5.23
C ALA A 128 20.33 -3.67 4.39
N ASP A 129 19.28 -2.84 4.50
CA ASP A 129 19.17 -1.55 3.82
C ASP A 129 20.30 -0.60 4.25
N LEU A 130 20.60 -0.52 5.56
CA LEU A 130 21.70 0.28 6.08
C LEU A 130 23.06 -0.16 5.51
N ARG A 131 23.33 -1.47 5.45
CA ARG A 131 24.57 -2.00 4.85
C ARG A 131 24.66 -1.74 3.35
N ALA A 132 23.53 -1.70 2.66
CA ALA A 132 23.44 -1.39 1.23
C ALA A 132 23.42 0.13 0.94
N GLY A 133 23.47 1.00 1.96
CA GLY A 133 23.38 2.45 1.79
C GLY A 133 21.98 2.94 1.38
N ILE A 134 20.96 2.10 1.49
CA ILE A 134 19.57 2.41 1.15
C ILE A 134 18.96 3.23 2.30
N ARG A 135 18.55 4.46 1.99
CA ARG A 135 17.90 5.35 2.94
C ARG A 135 16.41 5.03 3.07
N THR A 136 16.01 4.27 4.09
CA THR A 136 14.60 4.06 4.49
C THR A 136 14.23 4.89 5.72
N LEU A 137 12.93 5.00 6.03
CA LEU A 137 12.47 5.72 7.24
C LEU A 137 13.09 5.17 8.54
N PRO A 138 13.05 3.87 8.84
CA PRO A 138 13.69 3.34 10.04
C PRO A 138 15.23 3.34 9.96
N GLY A 139 15.80 3.53 8.76
CA GLY A 139 17.24 3.74 8.57
C GLY A 139 17.70 5.16 8.91
N VAL A 140 16.87 6.19 8.70
CA VAL A 140 17.23 7.59 8.97
C VAL A 140 16.66 8.15 10.27
N LEU A 141 15.55 7.60 10.77
CA LEU A 141 14.94 7.99 12.04
C LEU A 141 15.29 6.98 13.12
N PRO A 142 15.55 7.42 14.37
CA PRO A 142 15.58 6.50 15.49
C PRO A 142 14.22 5.79 15.62
N LEU A 143 14.23 4.51 16.00
CA LEU A 143 13.02 3.68 16.07
C LEU A 143 11.86 4.31 16.88
N PRO A 144 12.09 5.00 18.01
CA PRO A 144 11.02 5.68 18.73
C PRO A 144 10.32 6.77 17.89
N TRP A 145 11.09 7.57 17.14
CA TRP A 145 10.55 8.62 16.27
C TRP A 145 9.85 8.05 15.05
N PHE A 146 10.41 6.98 14.45
CA PHE A 146 9.75 6.25 13.38
C PHE A 146 8.39 5.69 13.83
N ARG A 147 8.34 5.03 14.99
CA ARG A 147 7.11 4.51 15.58
C ARG A 147 6.11 5.64 15.88
N ALA A 148 6.57 6.74 16.46
CA ALA A 148 5.73 7.91 16.73
C ALA A 148 5.14 8.51 15.44
N LEU A 149 5.94 8.61 14.37
CA LEU A 149 5.48 9.05 13.05
C LEU A 149 4.36 8.15 12.52
N LEU A 150 4.55 6.83 12.53
CA LEU A 150 3.53 5.90 12.05
C LEU A 150 2.24 5.99 12.88
N LEU A 151 2.35 6.03 14.21
CA LEU A 151 1.18 6.19 15.08
C LEU A 151 0.49 7.54 14.89
N ALA A 152 1.22 8.62 14.64
CA ALA A 152 0.65 9.93 14.36
C ALA A 152 -0.12 9.93 13.03
N VAL A 153 0.44 9.35 11.96
CA VAL A 153 -0.25 9.19 10.67
C VAL A 153 -1.49 8.31 10.83
N THR A 154 -1.37 7.16 11.51
CA THR A 154 -2.50 6.29 11.82
C THR A 154 -3.58 7.06 12.58
N GLY A 155 -3.22 7.71 13.69
CA GLY A 155 -4.16 8.43 14.55
C GLY A 155 -4.88 9.55 13.82
N ALA A 156 -4.16 10.40 13.09
CA ALA A 156 -4.73 11.54 12.38
C ALA A 156 -5.77 11.11 11.33
N PHE A 157 -5.45 10.14 10.48
CA PHE A 157 -6.35 9.72 9.40
C PHE A 157 -7.52 8.88 9.91
N HIS A 158 -7.33 8.04 10.94
CA HIS A 158 -8.46 7.34 11.56
C HIS A 158 -9.38 8.31 12.31
N ALA A 159 -8.84 9.29 13.03
CA ALA A 159 -9.64 10.32 13.69
C ALA A 159 -10.48 11.11 12.67
N ALA A 160 -9.91 11.47 11.52
CA ALA A 160 -10.64 12.13 10.45
C ALA A 160 -11.81 11.28 9.91
N VAL A 161 -11.59 9.99 9.65
CA VAL A 161 -12.64 9.06 9.18
C VAL A 161 -13.73 8.87 10.23
N ILE A 162 -13.35 8.67 11.50
CA ILE A 162 -14.30 8.50 12.60
C ILE A 162 -15.13 9.78 12.79
N ALA A 163 -14.49 10.96 12.78
CA ALA A 163 -15.19 12.23 12.90
C ALA A 163 -16.15 12.47 11.71
N ALA A 164 -15.72 12.15 10.48
CA ALA A 164 -16.57 12.21 9.31
C ALA A 164 -17.76 11.25 9.40
N ALA A 165 -17.57 10.06 9.95
CA ALA A 165 -18.66 9.12 10.19
C ALA A 165 -19.64 9.63 11.26
N SER A 166 -19.14 10.21 12.36
CA SER A 166 -19.96 10.84 13.40
C SER A 166 -20.76 12.04 12.88
N ALA A 167 -20.24 12.73 11.87
CA ALA A 167 -20.93 13.83 11.19
C ALA A 167 -21.90 13.37 10.07
N GLY A 168 -22.04 12.06 9.83
CA GLY A 168 -22.89 11.52 8.76
C GLY A 168 -22.31 11.66 7.34
N ILE A 169 -21.05 12.06 7.20
CA ILE A 169 -20.36 12.20 5.90
C ILE A 169 -19.91 10.83 5.37
N LEU A 170 -19.52 9.94 6.28
CA LEU A 170 -19.15 8.55 5.98
C LEU A 170 -20.06 7.58 6.74
N CYS A 171 -20.21 6.37 6.19
CA CYS A 171 -20.82 5.26 6.91
C CYS A 171 -19.74 4.41 7.61
N ALA A 172 -20.17 3.56 8.54
CA ALA A 172 -19.32 2.55 9.18
C ALA A 172 -18.13 3.08 9.99
N GLY A 173 -18.35 4.09 10.84
CA GLY A 173 -17.31 4.62 11.75
C GLY A 173 -16.72 3.59 12.72
N ASP A 174 -17.49 2.56 13.07
CA ASP A 174 -17.07 1.39 13.84
C ASP A 174 -15.93 0.60 13.15
N ILE A 175 -15.97 0.45 11.82
CA ILE A 175 -14.86 -0.13 11.05
C ILE A 175 -13.60 0.74 11.19
N GLY A 176 -13.78 2.06 11.20
CA GLY A 176 -12.71 3.01 11.46
C GLY A 176 -12.05 2.78 12.82
N VAL A 177 -12.83 2.53 13.87
CA VAL A 177 -12.32 2.22 15.22
C VAL A 177 -11.54 0.90 15.24
N VAL A 178 -12.11 -0.16 14.68
CA VAL A 178 -11.45 -1.48 14.59
C VAL A 178 -10.14 -1.37 13.80
N SER A 179 -10.15 -0.66 12.68
CA SER A 179 -8.97 -0.40 11.86
C SER A 179 -7.90 0.37 12.62
N ALA A 180 -8.28 1.38 13.42
CA ALA A 180 -7.34 2.16 14.21
C ALA A 180 -6.63 1.30 15.26
N ALA A 181 -7.40 0.49 16.00
CA ALA A 181 -6.86 -0.42 17.01
C ALA A 181 -5.93 -1.47 16.38
N TYR A 182 -6.36 -2.08 15.28
CA TYR A 182 -5.58 -3.10 14.57
C TYR A 182 -4.27 -2.54 14.02
N THR A 183 -4.34 -1.37 13.36
CA THR A 183 -3.18 -0.68 12.80
C THR A 183 -2.20 -0.26 13.88
N GLY A 184 -2.70 0.37 14.95
CA GLY A 184 -1.88 0.78 16.09
C GLY A 184 -1.17 -0.41 16.73
N ALA A 185 -1.89 -1.53 16.94
CA ALA A 185 -1.33 -2.74 17.52
C ALA A 185 -0.16 -3.29 16.69
N TYR A 186 -0.33 -3.47 15.37
CA TYR A 186 0.75 -4.03 14.57
C TYR A 186 1.92 -3.03 14.41
N VAL A 187 1.68 -1.71 14.43
CA VAL A 187 2.78 -0.71 14.42
C VAL A 187 3.61 -0.85 15.69
N LEU A 188 2.97 -0.98 16.85
CA LEU A 188 3.65 -1.18 18.13
C LEU A 188 4.45 -2.48 18.15
N VAL A 189 3.89 -3.57 17.62
CA VAL A 189 4.56 -4.88 17.58
C VAL A 189 5.71 -4.88 16.58
N TYR A 190 5.47 -4.52 15.32
CA TYR A 190 6.44 -4.71 14.25
C TYR A 190 7.55 -3.65 14.18
N SER A 191 7.42 -2.56 14.94
CA SER A 191 8.51 -1.60 15.15
C SER A 191 9.60 -2.10 16.10
N THR A 192 9.38 -3.21 16.82
CA THR A 192 10.37 -3.81 17.75
C THR A 192 11.38 -4.74 17.07
N GLY A 193 11.21 -5.04 15.77
CA GLY A 193 11.98 -6.06 15.07
C GLY A 193 11.34 -7.45 15.08
N PHE A 194 10.21 -7.65 15.78
CA PHE A 194 9.39 -8.85 15.64
C PHE A 194 9.01 -9.06 14.16
N SER A 195 9.06 -10.28 13.65
CA SER A 195 8.88 -10.58 12.22
C SER A 195 7.81 -11.64 11.92
N ALA A 196 7.41 -12.43 12.91
CA ALA A 196 6.47 -13.51 12.70
C ALA A 196 5.10 -12.98 12.26
N TRP A 197 4.48 -13.71 11.32
CA TRP A 197 3.13 -13.44 10.81
C TRP A 197 2.90 -12.07 10.17
N ARG A 198 3.96 -11.27 9.97
CA ARG A 198 3.87 -9.88 9.47
C ARG A 198 3.05 -9.76 8.19
N ASN A 199 3.32 -10.62 7.21
CA ASN A 199 2.60 -10.59 5.95
C ASN A 199 1.10 -10.83 6.14
N GLY A 200 0.72 -11.82 6.96
CA GLY A 200 -0.67 -12.13 7.23
C GLY A 200 -1.39 -11.05 8.04
N ILE A 201 -0.71 -10.42 8.98
CA ILE A 201 -1.30 -9.38 9.85
C ILE A 201 -1.38 -8.03 9.11
N VAL A 202 -0.29 -7.57 8.50
CA VAL A 202 -0.26 -6.26 7.84
C VAL A 202 -1.05 -6.27 6.53
N ASP A 203 -0.83 -7.26 5.66
CA ASP A 203 -1.52 -7.28 4.35
C ASP A 203 -2.93 -7.88 4.45
N GLY A 204 -3.18 -8.74 5.43
CA GLY A 204 -4.47 -9.39 5.67
C GLY A 204 -5.48 -8.55 6.47
N GLU A 205 -5.13 -7.31 6.85
CA GLU A 205 -6.01 -6.42 7.60
C GLU A 205 -7.40 -6.23 6.94
N TRP A 206 -7.44 -6.22 5.61
CA TRP A 206 -8.69 -6.11 4.85
C TRP A 206 -9.61 -7.33 5.05
N MET A 207 -9.04 -8.51 5.27
CA MET A 207 -9.82 -9.71 5.60
C MET A 207 -10.48 -9.56 6.98
N VAL A 208 -9.77 -8.98 7.95
CA VAL A 208 -10.33 -8.69 9.28
C VAL A 208 -11.53 -7.77 9.17
N TYR A 209 -11.42 -6.70 8.37
CA TYR A 209 -12.52 -5.75 8.18
C TYR A 209 -13.68 -6.36 7.39
N ALA A 210 -13.41 -7.22 6.41
CA ALA A 210 -14.43 -7.93 5.67
C ALA A 210 -15.20 -8.91 6.57
N ILE A 211 -14.48 -9.71 7.38
CA ILE A 211 -15.09 -10.63 8.35
C ILE A 211 -15.94 -9.83 9.36
N TYR A 212 -15.39 -8.74 9.91
CA TYR A 212 -16.13 -7.88 10.83
C TYR A 212 -17.39 -7.29 10.18
N SER A 213 -17.31 -6.84 8.94
CA SER A 213 -18.46 -6.30 8.20
C SER A 213 -19.54 -7.35 7.95
N ILE A 214 -19.14 -8.59 7.64
CA ILE A 214 -20.06 -9.72 7.49
C ILE A 214 -20.76 -10.01 8.83
N LEU A 215 -19.99 -10.13 9.91
CA LEU A 215 -20.55 -10.39 11.25
C LEU A 215 -21.51 -9.28 11.67
N ARG A 216 -21.11 -8.02 11.46
CA ARG A 216 -21.95 -6.86 11.73
C ARG A 216 -23.31 -6.98 11.02
N ALA A 217 -23.32 -7.35 9.74
CA ALA A 217 -24.56 -7.47 8.97
C ALA A 217 -25.51 -8.58 9.48
N PHE A 218 -25.00 -9.54 10.26
CA PHE A 218 -25.83 -10.59 10.86
C PHE A 218 -26.35 -10.23 12.27
N PHE A 219 -25.65 -9.35 13.00
CA PHE A 219 -25.89 -9.13 14.44
C PHE A 219 -26.34 -7.70 14.78
N LEU A 220 -26.31 -6.76 13.84
CA LEU A 220 -26.72 -5.35 13.99
C LEU A 220 -27.65 -4.94 12.84
#